data_AF-A0A1Y1MY69-F1
#
_entry.id   AF-A0A1Y1MY69-F1
#
_cell.length_a   1.000
_cell.length_b   1.000
_cell.length_c   1.000
_cell.angle_alpha   90.00
_cell.angle_beta   90.00
_cell.angle_gamma   90.00
#
_symmetry.space_group_name_H-M   'P 1'
#
loop_
_entity.id
_entity.type
_entity.pdbx_description
1 polymer ?
#
loop_
_entity_poly.entity_id
_entity_poly.type
_entity_poly.pdbx_seq_one_letter_code
_entity_poly.pdbx_strand_id
1 'polypeptide(L)'
;MYSKYIDEVELKAVSTDFNRTKDSLYLVLNGLFDDGDNFDLSHPLKHFNFEVAPIKNNTLLSFPMVLCPRYQEIYKQYEASEEGIKMLKKYAANIPYIYEHTGVNITNFFQLVPIFDTIKSNEEWGMEIPTWAKPVYQYLMSAVENVYMSTVALPRLNKLFGGVLLNEILRNIDKDTETKRLFLYSAHDLNVVGLLGAMELYWPHIPHYTACIIIELHQIGHIPYVKVLYQADYSTGFKEMKLSQCDVLCPLEQFKKTVDRSIPGHKDNCNYTQDTSFLVD
;
A
#
# COMPACT_ATOMS: atom_id res chain seq x y z
N MET A 1 -18.70 -22.79 2.74
CA MET A 1 -17.38 -22.17 2.93
C MET A 1 -16.64 -22.37 1.62
N TYR A 2 -16.55 -21.34 0.78
CA TYR A 2 -15.88 -21.47 -0.51
C TYR A 2 -14.37 -21.66 -0.26
N SER A 3 -13.84 -22.81 -0.67
CA SER A 3 -12.46 -23.21 -0.43
C SER A 3 -11.72 -23.32 -1.76
N LYS A 4 -10.64 -22.54 -1.86
CA LYS A 4 -9.56 -22.60 -2.86
C LYS A 4 -9.92 -22.42 -4.34
N TYR A 5 -11.08 -22.84 -4.81
CA TYR A 5 -11.53 -22.68 -6.21
C TYR A 5 -12.93 -22.07 -6.26
N ILE A 6 -13.10 -21.05 -7.08
CA ILE A 6 -14.40 -20.50 -7.45
C ILE A 6 -14.37 -20.31 -8.97
N ASP A 7 -15.32 -20.92 -9.68
CA ASP A 7 -15.41 -20.91 -11.14
C ASP A 7 -14.08 -21.28 -11.85
N GLU A 8 -13.45 -22.37 -11.42
CA GLU A 8 -12.15 -22.88 -11.91
C GLU A 8 -10.96 -21.94 -11.64
N VAL A 9 -11.14 -20.85 -10.89
CA VAL A 9 -10.06 -19.93 -10.48
C VAL A 9 -9.54 -20.32 -9.10
N GLU A 10 -8.24 -20.59 -8.97
CA GLU A 10 -7.61 -20.79 -7.66
C GLU A 10 -7.53 -19.43 -6.92
N LEU A 11 -8.28 -19.29 -5.83
CA LEU A 11 -8.32 -18.08 -5.02
C LEU A 11 -7.40 -18.20 -3.80
N LYS A 12 -6.48 -17.25 -3.66
CA LYS A 12 -5.74 -17.00 -2.42
C LYS A 12 -6.02 -15.58 -1.97
N ALA A 13 -6.68 -15.44 -0.82
CA ALA A 13 -7.00 -14.16 -0.22
C ALA A 13 -6.27 -14.02 1.12
N VAL A 14 -5.66 -12.85 1.35
CA VAL A 14 -4.90 -12.52 2.56
C VAL A 14 -5.30 -11.13 3.03
N SER A 15 -5.59 -10.98 4.32
CA SER A 15 -5.82 -9.68 4.96
C SER A 15 -4.78 -9.43 6.04
N THR A 16 -4.41 -8.18 6.30
CA THR A 16 -3.81 -7.82 7.59
C THR A 16 -4.81 -8.04 8.74
N ASP A 17 -4.31 -8.20 9.96
CA ASP A 17 -5.16 -8.42 11.14
C ASP A 17 -5.75 -7.13 11.72
N PHE A 18 -6.47 -6.36 10.89
CA PHE A 18 -7.29 -5.23 11.31
C PHE A 18 -8.72 -5.47 10.88
N ASN A 19 -9.70 -5.07 11.70
CA ASN A 19 -11.13 -5.28 11.35
C ASN A 19 -11.47 -4.62 10.01
N ARG A 20 -11.02 -3.38 9.79
CA ARG A 20 -11.27 -2.65 8.52
C ARG A 20 -10.76 -3.38 7.28
N THR A 21 -9.61 -4.06 7.34
CA THR A 21 -9.04 -4.76 6.17
C THR A 21 -9.72 -6.12 5.96
N LYS A 22 -10.07 -6.82 7.05
CA LYS A 22 -10.83 -8.07 7.01
C LYS A 22 -12.24 -7.86 6.46
N ASP A 23 -12.95 -6.85 6.95
CA ASP A 23 -14.29 -6.49 6.50
C ASP A 23 -14.27 -6.04 5.03
N SER A 24 -13.28 -5.22 4.64
CA SER A 24 -13.10 -4.80 3.25
C SER A 24 -12.87 -6.00 2.32
N LEU A 25 -11.98 -6.94 2.69
CA LEU A 25 -11.73 -8.14 1.89
C LEU A 25 -12.99 -9.01 1.78
N TYR A 26 -13.73 -9.14 2.88
CA TYR A 26 -14.96 -9.90 2.91
C TYR A 26 -16.02 -9.31 1.97
N LEU A 27 -16.18 -7.99 1.95
CA LEU A 27 -17.09 -7.30 1.04
C LEU A 27 -16.64 -7.41 -0.41
N VAL A 28 -15.34 -7.26 -0.70
CA VAL A 28 -14.79 -7.44 -2.06
C VAL A 28 -15.03 -8.86 -2.57
N LEU A 29 -14.78 -9.89 -1.75
CA LEU A 29 -15.05 -11.28 -2.11
C LEU A 29 -16.53 -11.52 -2.38
N ASN A 30 -17.40 -10.95 -1.54
CA ASN A 30 -18.84 -11.06 -1.74
C ASN A 30 -19.33 -10.34 -3.00
N GLY A 31 -18.75 -9.20 -3.36
CA GLY A 31 -19.08 -8.50 -4.60
C GLY A 31 -18.52 -9.17 -5.86
N LEU A 32 -17.29 -9.71 -5.80
CA LEU A 32 -16.66 -10.40 -6.94
C LEU A 32 -17.35 -11.71 -7.30
N PHE A 33 -17.89 -12.42 -6.30
CA PHE A 33 -18.51 -13.73 -6.45
C PHE A 33 -19.99 -13.69 -6.10
N ASP A 34 -20.66 -12.56 -6.29
CA ASP A 34 -22.12 -12.52 -6.23
C ASP A 34 -22.69 -13.21 -7.47
N ASP A 35 -23.80 -13.94 -7.30
CA ASP A 35 -24.50 -14.62 -8.40
C ASP A 35 -25.48 -13.67 -9.13
N GLY A 36 -25.67 -12.45 -8.63
CA GLY A 36 -26.55 -11.43 -9.20
C GLY A 36 -25.81 -10.29 -9.90
N ASP A 37 -26.46 -9.66 -10.88
CA ASP A 37 -25.93 -8.49 -11.61
C ASP A 37 -25.79 -7.21 -10.75
N ASN A 38 -26.31 -7.22 -9.51
CA ASN A 38 -26.23 -6.10 -8.57
C ASN A 38 -26.02 -6.62 -7.15
N PHE A 39 -24.84 -6.35 -6.60
CA PHE A 39 -24.52 -6.68 -5.20
C PHE A 39 -25.50 -6.01 -4.25
N ASP A 40 -26.28 -6.81 -3.53
CA ASP A 40 -27.31 -6.35 -2.60
C ASP A 40 -27.04 -6.87 -1.18
N LEU A 41 -26.68 -5.94 -0.29
CA LEU A 41 -26.44 -6.21 1.14
C LEU A 41 -27.68 -6.74 1.89
N SER A 42 -28.86 -6.71 1.28
CA SER A 42 -30.06 -7.35 1.83
C SER A 42 -30.03 -8.88 1.70
N HIS A 43 -29.20 -9.43 0.80
CA HIS A 43 -28.99 -10.86 0.66
C HIS A 43 -27.93 -11.37 1.66
N PRO A 44 -28.05 -12.63 2.14
CA PRO A 44 -27.04 -13.20 3.03
C PRO A 44 -25.67 -13.26 2.35
N LEU A 45 -24.67 -12.63 2.96
CA LEU A 45 -23.29 -12.68 2.49
C LEU A 45 -22.75 -14.12 2.51
N LYS A 46 -22.09 -14.52 1.42
CA LYS A 46 -21.38 -15.79 1.30
C LYS A 46 -20.19 -15.82 2.26
N HIS A 47 -19.99 -16.97 2.91
CA HIS A 47 -18.84 -17.21 3.77
C HIS A 47 -17.59 -17.59 2.99
N PHE A 48 -16.56 -16.76 3.09
CA PHE A 48 -15.23 -16.98 2.51
C PHE A 48 -14.17 -17.22 3.59
N ASN A 49 -13.15 -17.99 3.22
CA ASN A 49 -11.93 -18.11 4.01
C ASN A 49 -10.84 -17.26 3.37
N PHE A 50 -10.13 -16.52 4.21
CA PHE A 50 -8.90 -15.85 3.83
C PHE A 50 -7.87 -16.00 4.95
N GLU A 51 -6.60 -15.93 4.57
CA GLU A 51 -5.49 -15.92 5.51
C GLU A 51 -5.45 -14.57 6.24
N VAL A 52 -5.26 -14.61 7.55
CA VAL A 52 -5.02 -13.41 8.35
C VAL A 52 -3.53 -13.33 8.61
N ALA A 53 -2.89 -12.34 8.00
CA ALA A 53 -1.48 -12.07 8.18
C ALA A 53 -1.31 -11.25 9.48
N PRO A 54 -0.71 -11.86 10.54
CA PRO A 54 -0.64 -11.22 11.85
C PRO A 54 0.23 -9.96 11.81
N ILE A 55 -0.10 -8.95 12.61
CA ILE A 55 0.72 -7.72 12.69
C ILE A 55 2.16 -8.07 13.11
N LYS A 56 2.31 -9.00 14.06
CA LYS A 56 3.60 -9.48 14.55
C LYS A 56 4.13 -10.59 13.65
N ASN A 57 5.40 -10.48 13.25
CA ASN A 57 6.14 -11.50 12.48
C ASN A 57 5.67 -11.73 11.03
N ASN A 58 4.68 -10.99 10.53
CA ASN A 58 4.40 -10.96 9.10
C ASN A 58 5.40 -10.05 8.40
N THR A 59 5.95 -10.51 7.28
CA THR A 59 6.79 -9.71 6.39
C THR A 59 6.02 -9.18 5.19
N LEU A 60 5.01 -9.93 4.73
CA LEU A 60 4.36 -9.75 3.42
C LEU A 60 3.57 -8.45 3.31
N LEU A 61 2.75 -8.15 4.32
CA LEU A 61 1.90 -6.95 4.40
C LEU A 61 2.25 -6.15 5.66
N SER A 62 3.55 -6.00 5.92
CA SER A 62 4.08 -5.42 7.15
C SER A 62 4.20 -3.89 7.11
N PHE A 63 4.41 -3.28 8.27
CA PHE A 63 4.75 -1.86 8.43
C PHE A 63 6.23 -1.70 8.81
N PRO A 64 7.16 -1.74 7.84
CA PRO A 64 8.59 -1.79 8.15
C PRO A 64 9.10 -0.52 8.84
N MET A 65 8.46 0.63 8.61
CA MET A 65 8.74 1.88 9.35
C MET A 65 8.61 1.75 10.88
N VAL A 66 7.79 0.81 11.36
CA VAL A 66 7.62 0.54 12.79
C VAL A 66 8.35 -0.73 13.21
N LEU A 67 8.22 -1.81 12.41
CA LEU A 67 8.57 -3.16 12.84
C LEU A 67 9.96 -3.63 12.34
N CYS A 68 10.58 -2.91 11.42
CA CYS A 68 11.82 -3.32 10.76
C CYS A 68 12.98 -2.39 11.15
N PRO A 69 13.79 -2.75 12.17
CA PRO A 69 14.99 -2.01 12.56
C PRO A 69 15.90 -1.62 11.38
N ARG A 70 16.07 -2.54 10.42
CA ARG A 70 16.90 -2.28 9.23
C ARG A 70 16.31 -1.20 8.33
N TYR A 71 14.98 -1.18 8.15
CA TYR A 71 14.30 -0.13 7.41
C TYR A 71 14.46 1.21 8.12
N GLN A 72 14.27 1.24 9.44
CA GLN A 72 14.43 2.46 10.26
C GLN A 72 15.85 3.03 10.17
N GLU A 73 16.87 2.19 10.16
CA GLU A 73 18.26 2.61 9.96
C GLU A 73 18.47 3.27 8.59
N ILE A 74 17.94 2.68 7.52
CA ILE A 74 18.02 3.22 6.16
C ILE A 74 17.24 4.54 6.07
N TYR A 75 16.06 4.59 6.68
CA TYR A 75 15.22 5.79 6.66
C TYR A 75 15.89 6.94 7.40
N LYS A 76 16.56 6.70 8.53
CA LYS A 76 17.38 7.72 9.20
C LYS A 76 18.52 8.26 8.32
N GLN A 77 19.12 7.41 7.48
CA GLN A 77 20.12 7.85 6.50
C GLN A 77 19.49 8.75 5.42
N TYR A 78 18.27 8.43 4.98
CA TYR A 78 17.50 9.28 4.07
C TYR A 78 17.16 10.64 4.73
N GLU A 79 16.68 10.64 5.97
CA GLU A 79 16.38 11.89 6.69
C GLU A 79 17.60 12.81 6.83
N ALA A 80 18.79 12.23 6.95
CA ALA A 80 20.06 12.96 7.00
C ALA A 80 20.63 13.36 5.62
N SER A 81 20.02 12.93 4.51
CA SER A 81 20.45 13.31 3.16
C SER A 81 20.05 14.74 2.79
N GLU A 82 20.56 15.26 1.68
CA GLU A 82 20.17 16.58 1.17
C GLU A 82 18.66 16.65 0.91
N GLU A 83 18.09 15.60 0.32
CA GLU A 83 16.66 15.47 0.03
C GLU A 83 15.84 15.42 1.31
N GLY A 84 16.24 14.62 2.29
CA GLY A 84 15.56 14.54 3.59
C GLY A 84 15.58 15.87 4.35
N ILE A 85 16.73 16.53 4.42
CA ILE A 85 16.87 17.86 5.05
C ILE A 85 16.04 18.91 4.31
N LYS A 86 16.00 18.86 2.98
CA LYS A 86 15.19 19.78 2.16
C LYS A 86 13.69 19.59 2.42
N MET A 87 13.23 18.34 2.51
CA MET A 87 11.87 18.02 2.89
C MET A 87 11.56 18.55 4.30
N LEU A 88 12.46 18.36 5.27
CA LEU A 88 12.30 18.86 6.62
C LEU A 88 12.15 20.38 6.68
N LYS A 89 13.01 21.11 5.96
CA LYS A 89 12.94 22.58 5.90
C LYS A 89 11.63 23.06 5.25
N LYS A 90 11.13 22.36 4.23
CA LYS A 90 9.89 22.72 3.52
C LYS A 90 8.67 22.76 4.46
N TYR A 91 8.62 21.87 5.44
CA TYR A 91 7.50 21.69 6.35
C TYR A 91 7.84 22.04 7.82
N ALA A 92 8.86 22.86 8.06
CA ALA A 92 9.18 23.29 9.43
C ALA A 92 8.27 24.43 9.91
N ALA A 93 7.83 25.30 9.00
CA ALA A 93 7.23 26.60 9.33
C ALA A 93 5.91 26.52 10.13
N ASN A 94 5.07 25.52 9.86
CA ASN A 94 3.77 25.37 10.53
C ASN A 94 3.81 24.42 11.73
N ILE A 95 4.95 23.80 12.05
CA ILE A 95 5.07 22.88 13.20
C ILE A 95 4.69 23.58 14.53
N PRO A 96 5.16 24.81 14.84
CA PRO A 96 4.78 25.49 16.09
C PRO A 96 3.28 25.73 16.21
N TYR A 97 2.63 26.12 15.10
CA TYR A 97 1.18 26.33 15.05
C TYR A 97 0.40 25.03 15.29
N ILE A 98 0.83 23.93 14.65
CA ILE A 98 0.22 22.61 14.84
C ILE A 98 0.41 22.15 16.29
N TYR A 99 1.59 22.37 16.89
CA TYR A 99 1.86 22.03 18.28
C TYR A 99 0.95 22.79 19.25
N GLU A 100 0.75 24.09 19.05
CA GLU A 100 -0.12 24.92 19.90
C GLU A 100 -1.56 24.39 19.94
N HIS A 101 -2.06 23.86 18.81
CA HIS A 101 -3.44 23.36 18.71
C HIS A 101 -3.63 21.87 19.01
N THR A 102 -2.59 21.05 18.86
CA THR A 102 -2.69 19.59 19.02
C THR A 102 -1.98 19.05 20.26
N GLY A 103 -1.01 19.81 20.80
CA GLY A 103 -0.09 19.34 21.84
C GLY A 103 0.93 18.28 21.36
N VAL A 104 0.89 17.86 20.09
CA VAL A 104 1.75 16.81 19.56
C VAL A 104 3.11 17.39 19.21
N ASN A 105 4.16 16.95 19.91
CA ASN A 105 5.53 17.33 19.61
C ASN A 105 6.01 16.61 18.33
N ILE A 106 5.97 17.33 17.20
CA ILE A 106 6.40 16.83 15.88
C ILE A 106 7.93 16.79 15.82
N THR A 107 8.47 15.63 16.15
CA THR A 107 9.91 15.29 16.05
C THR A 107 10.24 14.53 14.78
N ASN A 108 9.24 13.96 14.12
CA ASN A 108 9.32 13.36 12.79
C ASN A 108 8.02 13.61 12.02
N PHE A 109 8.09 13.63 10.68
CA PHE A 109 6.91 13.94 9.86
C PHE A 109 5.86 12.83 9.81
N PHE A 110 6.20 11.59 10.17
CA PHE A 110 5.17 10.54 10.30
C PHE A 110 4.11 10.91 11.35
N GLN A 111 4.44 11.75 12.33
CA GLN A 111 3.47 12.26 13.30
C GLN A 111 2.42 13.21 12.69
N LEU A 112 2.64 13.75 11.48
CA LEU A 112 1.62 14.54 10.78
C LEU A 112 0.53 13.67 10.15
N VAL A 113 0.83 12.40 9.83
CA VAL A 113 -0.11 11.46 9.20
C VAL A 113 -1.39 11.29 10.04
N PRO A 114 -1.33 10.87 11.32
CA PRO A 114 -2.56 10.71 12.11
C PRO A 114 -3.31 12.03 12.36
N ILE A 115 -2.62 13.17 12.40
CA ILE A 115 -3.26 14.49 12.54
C ILE A 115 -4.09 14.79 11.29
N PHE A 116 -3.49 14.64 10.10
CA PHE A 116 -4.18 14.84 8.84
C PHE A 116 -5.31 13.84 8.64
N ASP A 117 -5.07 12.55 8.88
CA ASP A 117 -6.07 11.49 8.68
C ASP A 117 -7.30 11.71 9.56
N THR A 118 -7.12 12.18 10.80
CA THR A 118 -8.23 12.54 11.69
C THR A 118 -9.08 13.67 11.11
N ILE A 119 -8.43 14.73 10.61
CA ILE A 119 -9.12 15.89 10.03
C ILE A 119 -9.84 15.48 8.73
N LYS A 120 -9.14 14.76 7.84
CA LYS A 120 -9.68 14.25 6.57
C LYS A 120 -10.88 13.35 6.79
N SER A 121 -10.78 12.39 7.73
CA SER A 121 -11.88 11.47 8.02
C SER A 121 -13.11 12.21 8.54
N ASN A 122 -12.95 13.18 9.44
CA ASN A 122 -14.09 14.00 9.91
C ASN A 122 -14.76 14.75 8.76
N GLU A 123 -13.99 15.35 7.86
CA GLU A 123 -14.51 16.05 6.68
C GLU A 123 -15.28 15.10 5.74
N GLU A 124 -14.72 13.93 5.43
CA GLU A 124 -15.33 12.92 4.58
C GLU A 124 -16.62 12.33 5.19
N TRP A 125 -16.72 12.32 6.52
CA TRP A 125 -17.95 11.96 7.25
C TRP A 125 -18.96 13.12 7.37
N GLY A 126 -18.71 14.26 6.74
CA GLY A 126 -19.59 15.43 6.77
C GLY A 126 -19.60 16.18 8.10
N MET A 127 -18.60 15.95 8.96
CA MET A 127 -18.43 16.66 10.22
C MET A 127 -17.65 17.96 10.01
N GLU A 128 -17.89 18.97 10.84
CA GLU A 128 -17.10 20.20 10.78
C GLU A 128 -15.68 19.93 11.30
N ILE A 129 -14.67 20.27 10.49
CA ILE A 129 -13.28 20.23 10.92
C ILE A 129 -12.93 21.39 11.86
N PRO A 130 -11.99 21.22 12.80
CA PRO A 130 -11.58 22.27 13.71
C PRO A 130 -11.17 23.56 12.98
N THR A 131 -11.56 24.72 13.52
CA THR A 131 -11.27 26.02 12.88
C THR A 131 -9.78 26.29 12.68
N TRP A 132 -8.92 25.78 13.57
CA TRP A 132 -7.47 25.85 13.45
C TRP A 132 -6.93 25.01 12.30
N ALA A 133 -7.61 23.92 11.91
CA ALA A 133 -7.14 23.03 10.87
C ALA A 133 -7.35 23.63 9.46
N LYS A 134 -8.41 24.43 9.28
CA LYS A 134 -8.77 25.08 7.99
C LYS A 134 -7.57 25.79 7.31
N PRO A 135 -6.81 26.69 7.97
CA PRO A 135 -5.66 27.38 7.33
C PRO A 135 -4.47 26.47 7.00
N VAL A 136 -4.34 25.31 7.65
CA VAL A 136 -3.21 24.38 7.45
C VAL A 136 -3.58 23.08 6.74
N TYR A 137 -4.84 22.92 6.32
CA TYR A 137 -5.32 21.68 5.71
C TYR A 137 -4.51 21.29 4.47
N GLN A 138 -4.37 22.20 3.49
CA GLN A 138 -3.59 21.97 2.27
C GLN A 138 -2.12 21.71 2.55
N TYR A 139 -1.59 22.36 3.59
CA TYR A 139 -0.24 22.13 4.06
C TYR A 139 -0.07 20.72 4.63
N LEU A 140 -0.99 20.26 5.49
CA LEU A 140 -0.96 18.92 6.08
C LEU A 140 -1.08 17.85 5.00
N MET A 141 -2.01 18.02 4.06
CA MET A 141 -2.16 17.12 2.90
C MET A 141 -0.84 17.00 2.13
N SER A 142 -0.25 18.14 1.72
CA SER A 142 1.02 18.13 0.99
C SER A 142 2.16 17.52 1.82
N ALA A 143 2.19 17.76 3.13
CA ALA A 143 3.19 17.17 4.01
C ALA A 143 3.07 15.64 4.05
N VAL A 144 1.86 15.11 4.19
CA VAL A 144 1.60 13.66 4.21
C VAL A 144 1.91 13.01 2.86
N GLU A 145 1.57 13.64 1.73
CA GLU A 145 1.98 13.15 0.41
C GLU A 145 3.51 13.00 0.30
N ASN A 146 4.27 13.96 0.85
CA ASN A 146 5.73 13.92 0.85
C ASN A 146 6.28 12.89 1.85
N VAL A 147 5.60 12.65 2.98
CA VAL A 147 5.91 11.54 3.90
C VAL A 147 5.71 10.20 3.22
N TYR A 148 4.64 10.02 2.45
CA TYR A 148 4.43 8.77 1.74
C TYR A 148 5.51 8.59 0.67
N MET A 149 5.85 9.65 -0.07
CA MET A 149 6.95 9.63 -1.03
C MET A 149 8.31 9.29 -0.38
N SER A 150 8.60 9.80 0.81
CA SER A 150 9.86 9.50 1.50
C SER A 150 9.97 8.03 1.90
N THR A 151 8.85 7.35 2.17
CA THR A 151 8.85 5.91 2.52
C THR A 151 9.37 5.01 1.40
N VAL A 152 9.28 5.47 0.15
CA VAL A 152 9.69 4.72 -1.05
C VAL A 152 10.81 5.40 -1.84
N ALA A 153 11.45 6.42 -1.24
CA ALA A 153 12.41 7.28 -1.93
C ALA A 153 13.72 6.60 -2.33
N LEU A 154 14.09 5.48 -1.68
CA LEU A 154 15.32 4.75 -1.94
C LEU A 154 15.03 3.29 -2.31
N PRO A 155 15.71 2.70 -3.31
CA PRO A 155 15.54 1.28 -3.64
C PRO A 155 15.75 0.35 -2.44
N ARG A 156 16.67 0.69 -1.52
CA ARG A 156 16.91 -0.07 -0.28
C ARG A 156 15.74 -0.06 0.70
N LEU A 157 14.91 0.99 0.70
CA LEU A 157 13.66 1.01 1.49
C LEU A 157 12.63 0.08 0.84
N ASN A 158 12.49 0.16 -0.48
CA ASN A 158 11.55 -0.65 -1.25
C ASN A 158 11.78 -2.15 -1.06
N LYS A 159 13.04 -2.60 -1.02
CA LYS A 159 13.40 -4.01 -0.73
C LYS A 159 12.81 -4.56 0.57
N LEU A 160 12.70 -3.72 1.59
CA LEU A 160 12.19 -4.08 2.92
C LEU A 160 10.70 -3.74 3.09
N PHE A 161 10.07 -3.20 2.03
CA PHE A 161 8.68 -2.77 2.05
C PHE A 161 7.90 -3.44 0.91
N GLY A 162 7.42 -2.68 -0.09
CA GLY A 162 6.63 -3.25 -1.20
C GLY A 162 7.36 -4.29 -2.05
N GLY A 163 8.70 -4.29 -2.03
CA GLY A 163 9.53 -5.31 -2.68
C GLY A 163 9.31 -6.72 -2.14
N VAL A 164 8.91 -6.86 -0.88
CA VAL A 164 8.56 -8.16 -0.28
C VAL A 164 7.31 -8.74 -0.93
N LEU A 165 6.25 -7.93 -1.06
CA LEU A 165 5.02 -8.33 -1.73
C LEU A 165 5.25 -8.54 -3.24
N LEU A 166 6.01 -7.66 -3.88
CA LEU A 166 6.34 -7.80 -5.29
C LEU A 166 7.10 -9.10 -5.60
N ASN A 167 8.03 -9.51 -4.72
CA ASN A 167 8.73 -10.78 -4.82
C ASN A 167 7.79 -11.99 -4.70
N GLU A 168 6.80 -11.94 -3.81
CA GLU A 168 5.76 -12.97 -3.70
C GLU A 168 4.91 -13.04 -4.98
N ILE A 169 4.53 -11.88 -5.55
CA ILE A 169 3.80 -11.81 -6.82
C ILE A 169 4.60 -12.45 -7.96
N LEU A 170 5.89 -12.11 -8.09
CA LEU A 170 6.78 -12.70 -9.10
C LEU A 170 6.93 -14.22 -8.93
N ARG A 171 7.05 -14.71 -7.69
CA ARG A 171 7.08 -16.15 -7.41
C ARG A 171 5.79 -16.85 -7.80
N ASN A 172 4.64 -16.21 -7.57
CA ASN A 172 3.34 -16.75 -7.97
C ASN A 172 3.19 -16.80 -9.50
N ILE A 173 3.69 -15.79 -10.20
CA ILE A 173 3.76 -15.77 -11.67
C ILE A 173 4.65 -16.90 -12.20
N ASP A 174 5.83 -17.10 -11.60
CA ASP A 174 6.81 -18.09 -12.08
C ASP A 174 6.43 -19.53 -11.77
N LYS A 175 5.55 -19.76 -10.79
CA LYS A 175 5.19 -21.11 -10.34
C LYS A 175 4.43 -21.90 -11.40
N ASP A 176 3.44 -21.26 -12.04
CA ASP A 176 2.58 -21.89 -13.04
C ASP A 176 1.70 -20.81 -13.68
N THR A 177 1.78 -20.72 -15.01
CA THR A 177 1.11 -19.73 -15.86
C THR A 177 -0.14 -20.27 -16.56
N GLU A 178 -0.43 -21.56 -16.39
CA GLU A 178 -1.55 -22.25 -17.04
C GLU A 178 -2.80 -22.26 -16.15
N THR A 179 -2.63 -22.35 -14.83
CA THR A 179 -3.75 -22.28 -13.88
C THR A 179 -4.23 -20.84 -13.72
N LYS A 180 -5.53 -20.59 -13.92
CA LYS A 180 -6.15 -19.31 -13.57
C LYS A 180 -6.13 -19.14 -12.05
N ARG A 181 -5.47 -18.09 -11.57
CA ARG A 181 -5.37 -17.76 -10.15
C ARG A 181 -5.77 -16.32 -9.89
N LEU A 182 -6.41 -16.09 -8.76
CA LEU A 182 -6.68 -14.76 -8.23
C LEU A 182 -6.04 -14.64 -6.84
N PHE A 183 -5.14 -13.68 -6.70
CA PHE A 183 -4.53 -13.32 -5.42
C PHE A 183 -5.09 -11.98 -4.95
N LEU A 184 -5.72 -11.97 -3.78
CA LEU A 184 -6.26 -10.76 -3.17
C LEU A 184 -5.50 -10.45 -1.88
N TYR A 185 -4.95 -9.24 -1.80
CA TYR A 185 -4.23 -8.75 -0.63
C TYR A 185 -4.93 -7.50 -0.10
N SER A 186 -5.63 -7.63 1.03
CA SER A 186 -6.28 -6.51 1.71
C SER A 186 -5.37 -5.94 2.78
N ALA A 187 -5.03 -4.66 2.65
CA ALA A 187 -4.00 -4.02 3.44
C ALA A 187 -4.26 -2.52 3.59
N HIS A 188 -3.21 -1.70 3.65
CA HIS A 188 -3.27 -0.29 3.98
C HIS A 188 -2.81 0.58 2.80
N ASP A 189 -3.17 1.86 2.84
CA ASP A 189 -2.64 2.91 1.94
C ASP A 189 -1.12 2.83 1.75
N LEU A 190 -0.36 2.67 2.84
CA LEU A 190 1.08 2.52 2.81
C LEU A 190 1.52 1.26 2.07
N ASN A 191 0.76 0.16 2.09
CA ASN A 191 1.09 -1.02 1.27
C ASN A 191 0.89 -0.74 -0.23
N VAL A 192 -0.12 0.05 -0.61
CA VAL A 192 -0.32 0.53 -1.98
C VAL A 192 0.86 1.41 -2.41
N VAL A 193 1.23 2.39 -1.57
CA VAL A 193 2.43 3.24 -1.78
C VAL A 193 3.67 2.38 -1.95
N GLY A 194 3.89 1.42 -1.04
CA GLY A 194 5.03 0.53 -1.03
C GLY A 194 5.15 -0.27 -2.32
N LEU A 195 4.05 -0.89 -2.77
CA LEU A 195 4.05 -1.71 -3.99
C LEU A 195 4.27 -0.85 -5.24
N LEU A 196 3.61 0.30 -5.36
CA LEU A 196 3.87 1.25 -6.45
C LEU A 196 5.32 1.75 -6.42
N GLY A 197 5.86 2.04 -5.24
CA GLY A 197 7.24 2.49 -5.05
C GLY A 197 8.25 1.43 -5.48
N ALA A 198 8.01 0.16 -5.14
CA ALA A 198 8.84 -0.96 -5.57
C ALA A 198 8.87 -1.14 -7.10
N MET A 199 7.78 -0.78 -7.79
CA MET A 199 7.69 -0.78 -9.25
C MET A 199 8.10 0.56 -9.90
N GLU A 200 8.50 1.56 -9.11
CA GLU A 200 8.81 2.93 -9.58
C GLU A 200 7.64 3.66 -10.27
N LEU A 201 6.42 3.32 -9.87
CA LEU A 201 5.19 3.86 -10.42
C LEU A 201 4.51 4.88 -9.50
N TYR A 202 5.04 5.07 -8.29
CA TYR A 202 4.46 5.97 -7.31
C TYR A 202 4.78 7.45 -7.59
N TRP A 203 3.77 8.31 -7.44
CA TRP A 203 3.91 9.76 -7.41
C TRP A 203 3.36 10.30 -6.08
N PRO A 204 3.72 11.51 -5.63
CA PRO A 204 3.18 12.05 -4.38
C PRO A 204 1.65 12.22 -4.45
N HIS A 205 0.92 11.39 -3.72
CA HIS A 205 -0.52 11.47 -3.47
C HIS A 205 -0.87 10.58 -2.26
N ILE A 206 -2.07 10.72 -1.70
CA ILE A 206 -2.55 9.81 -0.65
C ILE A 206 -3.55 8.85 -1.30
N PRO A 207 -3.32 7.53 -1.31
CA PRO A 207 -4.32 6.59 -1.83
C PRO A 207 -5.65 6.77 -1.10
N HIS A 208 -6.75 6.95 -1.84
CA HIS A 208 -8.06 7.06 -1.23
C HIS A 208 -8.51 5.70 -0.66
N TYR A 209 -9.55 5.72 0.17
CA TYR A 209 -10.22 4.48 0.55
C TYR A 209 -10.62 3.70 -0.72
N THR A 210 -10.51 2.37 -0.63
CA THR A 210 -10.70 1.42 -1.74
C THR A 210 -9.74 1.56 -2.92
N ALA A 211 -8.68 2.37 -2.83
CA ALA A 211 -7.63 2.38 -3.84
C ALA A 211 -7.03 0.98 -4.01
N CYS A 212 -6.79 0.56 -5.26
CA CYS A 212 -6.29 -0.77 -5.55
C CYS A 212 -5.34 -0.81 -6.74
N ILE A 213 -4.41 -1.76 -6.70
CA ILE A 213 -3.49 -2.09 -7.79
C ILE A 213 -3.89 -3.46 -8.32
N ILE A 214 -4.10 -3.57 -9.63
CA ILE A 214 -4.32 -4.84 -10.32
C ILE A 214 -3.07 -5.14 -11.15
N ILE A 215 -2.50 -6.33 -10.97
CA ILE A 215 -1.38 -6.83 -11.77
C ILE A 215 -1.86 -8.07 -12.50
N GLU A 216 -1.92 -7.98 -13.82
CA GLU A 216 -2.44 -9.03 -14.70
C GLU A 216 -1.28 -9.68 -15.45
N LEU A 217 -1.30 -11.02 -15.52
CA LEU A 217 -0.43 -11.79 -16.39
C LEU A 217 -1.21 -12.21 -17.64
N HIS A 218 -0.72 -11.82 -18.80
CA HIS A 218 -1.32 -12.10 -20.11
C HIS A 218 -0.39 -13.00 -20.93
N GLN A 219 -0.95 -13.99 -21.62
CA GLN A 219 -0.22 -14.81 -22.59
C GLN A 219 -0.59 -14.36 -24.01
N ILE A 220 0.35 -13.71 -24.72
CA ILE A 220 0.13 -13.26 -26.11
C ILE A 220 1.08 -14.05 -27.02
N GLY A 221 0.53 -15.02 -27.74
CA GLY A 221 1.33 -16.01 -28.46
C GLY A 221 2.18 -16.82 -27.48
N HIS A 222 3.51 -16.81 -27.67
CA HIS A 222 4.46 -17.52 -26.81
C HIS A 222 5.14 -16.62 -25.77
N ILE A 223 4.74 -15.34 -25.67
CA ILE A 223 5.40 -14.37 -24.80
C ILE A 223 4.43 -13.96 -23.68
N PRO A 224 4.82 -14.11 -22.40
CA PRO A 224 4.05 -13.58 -21.28
C PRO A 224 4.29 -12.07 -21.10
N TYR A 225 3.22 -11.35 -20.78
CA TYR A 225 3.19 -9.91 -20.54
C TYR A 225 2.55 -9.60 -19.19
N VAL A 226 3.03 -8.55 -18.54
CA VAL A 226 2.46 -7.98 -17.31
C VAL A 226 1.79 -6.65 -17.65
N LYS A 227 0.56 -6.48 -17.19
CA LYS A 227 -0.17 -5.21 -17.19
C LYS A 227 -0.41 -4.76 -15.75
N VAL A 228 -0.13 -3.50 -15.46
CA VAL A 228 -0.41 -2.91 -14.14
C VAL A 228 -1.48 -1.84 -14.30
N LEU A 229 -2.55 -1.97 -13.53
CA LEU A 229 -3.61 -0.97 -13.40
C LEU A 229 -3.58 -0.40 -11.99
N TYR A 230 -3.82 0.89 -11.87
CA TYR A 230 -3.96 1.54 -10.57
C TYR A 230 -5.21 2.43 -10.56
N GLN A 231 -6.06 2.22 -9.56
CA GLN A 231 -7.17 3.11 -9.24
C GLN A 231 -6.83 3.80 -7.92
N ALA A 232 -6.48 5.09 -8.00
CA ALA A 232 -6.16 5.90 -6.82
C ALA A 232 -7.40 6.40 -6.09
N ASP A 233 -8.48 6.62 -6.84
CA ASP A 233 -9.80 7.05 -6.39
C ASP A 233 -10.86 6.34 -7.24
N TYR A 234 -11.84 5.72 -6.60
CA TYR A 234 -12.93 4.99 -7.25
C TYR A 234 -13.68 5.86 -8.28
N SER A 235 -13.78 7.18 -8.04
CA SER A 235 -14.48 8.12 -8.92
C SER A 235 -13.76 8.36 -10.25
N THR A 236 -12.46 8.06 -10.32
CA THR A 236 -11.60 8.34 -11.49
C THR A 236 -11.37 7.13 -12.39
N GLY A 237 -11.76 5.94 -11.95
CA GLY A 237 -11.56 4.69 -12.67
C GLY A 237 -10.12 4.17 -12.66
N PHE A 238 -9.85 3.11 -13.44
CA PHE A 238 -8.53 2.50 -13.54
C PHE A 238 -7.63 3.22 -14.53
N LYS A 239 -6.38 3.48 -14.11
CA LYS A 239 -5.32 3.99 -14.96
C LYS A 239 -4.33 2.89 -15.33
N GLU A 240 -4.01 2.80 -16.62
CA GLU A 240 -2.91 1.94 -17.10
C GLU A 240 -1.56 2.54 -16.71
N MET A 241 -0.74 1.72 -16.05
CA MET A 241 0.58 2.12 -15.56
C MET A 241 1.67 1.65 -16.52
N LYS A 242 2.65 2.52 -16.78
CA LYS A 242 3.75 2.25 -17.70
C LYS A 242 5.07 2.28 -16.94
N LEU A 243 5.72 1.12 -16.85
CA LEU A 243 7.06 1.02 -16.26
C LEU A 243 8.10 1.62 -17.21
N SER A 244 9.22 2.08 -16.66
CA SER A 244 10.35 2.54 -17.46
C SER A 244 10.81 1.46 -18.43
N GLN A 245 11.05 1.82 -19.69
CA GLN A 245 11.45 0.90 -20.77
C GLN A 245 10.43 -0.19 -21.13
N CYS A 246 9.18 -0.06 -20.71
CA CYS A 246 8.06 -0.92 -21.12
C CYS A 246 6.92 -0.09 -21.69
N ASP A 247 6.11 -0.66 -22.58
CA ASP A 247 4.75 -0.18 -22.85
C ASP A 247 3.76 -0.69 -21.77
N VAL A 248 2.47 -0.38 -21.91
CA VAL A 248 1.43 -0.82 -20.95
C VAL A 248 1.43 -2.34 -20.76
N LEU A 249 1.60 -3.09 -21.85
CA LEU A 249 1.87 -4.51 -21.83
C LEU A 249 3.39 -4.71 -21.82
N CYS A 250 3.95 -4.97 -20.64
CA CYS A 250 5.38 -5.12 -20.42
C CYS A 250 5.77 -6.60 -20.55
N PRO A 251 6.69 -7.00 -21.44
CA PRO A 251 7.17 -8.39 -21.48
C PRO A 251 7.67 -8.81 -20.10
N LEU A 252 7.27 -10.00 -19.61
CA LEU A 252 7.52 -10.42 -18.23
C LEU A 252 9.01 -10.34 -17.84
N GLU A 253 9.92 -10.72 -18.74
CA GLU A 253 11.36 -10.67 -18.49
C GLU A 253 11.88 -9.22 -18.35
N GLN A 254 11.33 -8.29 -19.14
CA GLN A 254 11.65 -6.86 -19.00
C GLN A 254 11.02 -6.28 -17.72
N PHE A 255 9.81 -6.71 -17.34
CA PHE A 255 9.18 -6.34 -16.07
C PHE A 255 10.07 -6.75 -14.89
N LYS A 256 10.47 -8.03 -14.82
CA LYS A 256 11.39 -8.56 -13.80
C LYS A 256 12.68 -7.77 -13.72
N LYS A 257 13.32 -7.51 -14.87
CA LYS A 257 14.56 -6.71 -14.93
C LYS A 257 14.39 -5.30 -14.39
N THR A 258 13.24 -4.67 -14.66
CA THR A 258 12.96 -3.30 -14.21
C THR A 258 12.80 -3.25 -12.69
N VAL A 259 12.08 -4.23 -12.11
CA VAL A 259 11.78 -4.23 -10.67
C VAL A 259 12.85 -4.91 -9.81
N ASP A 260 13.83 -5.60 -10.40
CA ASP A 260 14.88 -6.38 -9.72
C ASP A 260 15.59 -5.59 -8.60
N ARG A 261 15.87 -4.30 -8.83
CA ARG A 261 16.55 -3.44 -7.84
C ARG A 261 15.74 -3.24 -6.54
N SER A 262 14.43 -3.49 -6.58
CA SER A 262 13.52 -3.41 -5.45
C SER A 262 13.24 -4.76 -4.81
N ILE A 263 13.75 -5.87 -5.36
CA ILE A 263 13.53 -7.21 -4.81
C ILE A 263 14.51 -7.48 -3.65
N PRO A 264 14.03 -7.99 -2.49
CA PRO A 264 14.88 -8.31 -1.35
C PRO A 264 15.85 -9.45 -1.66
N GLY A 265 17.13 -9.25 -1.31
CA GLY A 265 18.12 -10.31 -1.25
C GLY A 265 18.27 -10.89 0.16
N HIS A 266 19.19 -11.85 0.34
CA HIS A 266 19.43 -12.51 1.64
C HIS A 266 19.80 -11.54 2.78
N LYS A 267 20.44 -10.41 2.45
CA LYS A 267 20.86 -9.39 3.43
C LYS A 267 19.75 -8.39 3.78
N ASP A 268 18.64 -8.41 3.05
CA ASP A 268 17.50 -7.52 3.25
C ASP A 268 16.49 -8.18 4.20
N ASN A 269 16.92 -8.34 5.46
CA ASN A 269 16.09 -8.88 6.54
C ASN A 269 15.85 -7.84 7.63
N CYS A 270 14.69 -7.94 8.28
CA CYS A 270 14.25 -6.93 9.24
C CYS A 270 14.68 -7.20 10.68
N ASN A 271 15.07 -8.43 11.04
CA ASN A 271 15.35 -8.82 12.44
C ASN A 271 14.30 -8.27 13.42
N TYR A 272 13.01 -8.53 13.14
CA TYR A 272 11.85 -7.93 13.81
C TYR A 272 11.97 -7.86 15.33
N THR A 273 11.60 -6.71 15.90
CA THR A 273 11.44 -6.49 17.35
C THR A 273 9.97 -6.65 17.75
N GLN A 274 9.70 -6.95 19.04
CA GLN A 274 8.37 -7.37 19.52
C GLN A 274 7.43 -6.23 19.98
N ASP A 275 7.85 -4.96 19.93
CA ASP A 275 7.04 -3.83 20.44
C ASP A 275 6.10 -3.26 19.37
N THR A 276 4.82 -3.13 19.71
CA THR A 276 3.70 -2.77 18.80
C THR A 276 2.76 -1.73 19.43
N SER A 277 3.16 -1.10 20.53
CA SER A 277 2.32 -0.17 21.30
C SER A 277 1.81 1.06 20.51
N PHE A 278 2.34 1.31 19.31
CA PHE A 278 1.99 2.44 18.45
C PHE A 278 1.04 2.11 17.29
N LEU A 279 0.71 0.84 17.07
CA LEU A 279 -0.27 0.41 16.06
C LEU A 279 -1.63 0.26 16.77
N VAL A 280 -2.34 1.38 16.94
CA VAL A 280 -3.72 1.38 17.44
C VAL A 280 -4.66 1.50 16.24
N ASP A 281 -5.79 0.80 16.31
CA ASP A 281 -6.80 0.64 15.26
C ASP A 281 -7.14 1.91 14.48
#